data_AF-A0A090M853-F1
#
_entry.id   AF-A0A090M853-F1
#
_cell.length_a   1.000
_cell.length_b   1.000
_cell.length_c   1.000
_cell.angle_alpha   90.00
_cell.angle_beta   90.00
_cell.angle_gamma   90.00
#
_symmetry.space_group_name_H-M   'P 1'
#
loop_
_entity.id
_entity.type
_entity.pdbx_description
1 polymer ?
#
loop_
_entity_poly.entity_id
_entity_poly.type
_entity_poly.pdbx_seq_one_letter_code
_entity_poly.pdbx_strand_id
1 'polypeptide(L)'
;MHAGRDDDALEAVARCARTGICPRAWRDDDSHGFARDVATVMRTKMLAFGDAYFGARRERGGRAREDGANGARDAAAEDDGAEGRMTAGADEGTSEGQTREGSTPIKRRKTTGESEVTAPLDEDDEGEIASASTSEAMRRAYEQDVERIASTCVAAHDGDAPFTIQRICELACDPERYYTTPYKLATAMLKLFAVTQTVDRPGGVSVPVASNDEKVIVEKKTKAMERDARDPIAMEQKAFIAAAFQKVTDDAKAVYEDSILPPRPPSPTRVYT
;
A
#
# COMPACT_ATOMS: atom_id res chain seq x y z
N MET A 1 -7.79 -18.90 28.63
CA MET A 1 -7.50 -17.64 29.35
C MET A 1 -6.72 -16.63 28.48
N HIS A 2 -6.87 -16.62 27.14
CA HIS A 2 -6.11 -15.70 26.27
C HIS A 2 -6.83 -14.40 25.93
N ALA A 3 -8.17 -14.38 25.95
CA ALA A 3 -8.98 -13.22 25.54
C ALA A 3 -8.63 -11.93 26.30
N GLY A 4 -8.50 -11.98 27.63
CA GLY A 4 -8.21 -10.77 28.43
C GLY A 4 -6.86 -10.11 28.08
N ARG A 5 -5.88 -10.89 27.64
CA ARG A 5 -4.57 -10.35 27.25
C ARG A 5 -4.63 -9.61 25.92
N ASP A 6 -5.44 -10.09 24.99
CA ASP A 6 -5.59 -9.48 23.67
C ASP A 6 -6.35 -8.14 23.78
N ASP A 7 -7.33 -8.06 24.68
CA ASP A 7 -8.05 -6.83 24.98
C ASP A 7 -7.13 -5.76 25.61
N ASP A 8 -6.27 -6.16 26.56
CA ASP A 8 -5.28 -5.26 27.16
C ASP A 8 -4.26 -4.75 26.12
N ALA A 9 -3.82 -5.63 25.21
CA ALA A 9 -2.93 -5.25 24.11
C ALA A 9 -3.61 -4.25 23.18
N LEU A 10 -4.88 -4.49 22.83
CA LEU A 10 -5.65 -3.58 21.99
C LEU A 10 -5.80 -2.19 22.63
N GLU A 11 -6.16 -2.13 23.92
CA GLU A 11 -6.31 -0.85 24.62
C GLU A 11 -4.97 -0.10 24.74
N ALA A 12 -3.87 -0.81 25.00
CA ALA A 12 -2.53 -0.22 25.02
C ALA A 12 -2.14 0.40 23.67
N VAL A 13 -2.35 -0.34 22.57
CA VAL A 13 -2.03 0.13 21.22
C VAL A 13 -2.96 1.28 20.80
N ALA A 14 -4.24 1.20 21.12
CA ALA A 14 -5.20 2.27 20.86
C ALA A 14 -4.86 3.55 21.63
N ARG A 15 -4.37 3.44 22.87
CA ARG A 15 -3.88 4.59 23.64
C ARG A 15 -2.66 5.23 22.97
N CYS A 16 -1.71 4.44 22.50
CA CYS A 16 -0.54 4.95 21.77
C CYS A 16 -0.96 5.64 20.46
N ALA A 17 -1.90 5.07 19.71
CA ALA A 17 -2.45 5.69 18.50
C ALA A 17 -3.02 7.10 18.76
N ARG A 18 -3.71 7.31 19.89
CA ARG A 18 -4.32 8.60 20.24
C ARG A 18 -3.33 9.63 20.78
N THR A 19 -2.31 9.18 21.52
CA THR A 19 -1.46 10.08 22.33
C THR A 19 -0.03 10.20 21.80
N GLY A 20 0.40 9.27 20.95
CA GLY A 20 1.79 9.10 20.55
C GLY A 20 2.70 8.54 21.64
N ILE A 21 2.18 8.29 22.85
CA ILE A 21 2.96 7.82 24.00
C ILE A 21 2.82 6.30 24.10
N CYS A 22 3.95 5.59 24.10
CA CYS A 22 3.98 4.16 24.38
C CYS A 22 3.67 3.94 25.87
N PRO A 23 2.62 3.17 26.24
CA PRO A 23 2.24 2.98 27.64
C PRO A 23 3.25 2.12 28.43
N ARG A 24 4.15 1.43 27.72
CA ARG A 24 5.20 0.56 28.24
C ARG A 24 6.48 0.76 27.42
N ALA A 25 7.60 0.29 27.96
CA ALA A 25 8.83 0.21 27.19
C ALA A 25 8.59 -0.58 25.90
N TRP A 26 9.20 -0.11 24.80
CA TRP A 26 9.06 -0.74 23.49
C TRP A 26 9.45 -2.22 23.55
N ARG A 27 10.56 -2.49 24.22
CA ARG A 27 10.95 -3.82 24.69
C ARG A 27 11.08 -3.81 26.20
N ASP A 28 10.73 -4.94 26.77
CA ASP A 28 10.95 -5.27 28.17
C ASP A 28 11.66 -6.62 28.19
N ASP A 29 12.59 -6.82 29.13
CA ASP A 29 13.46 -8.01 29.20
C ASP A 29 12.63 -9.31 29.29
N ASP A 30 11.40 -9.21 29.80
CA ASP A 30 10.48 -10.32 30.03
C ASP A 30 9.64 -10.74 28.80
N SER A 31 9.99 -10.36 27.56
CA SER A 31 9.27 -10.80 26.34
C SER A 31 7.81 -10.31 26.21
N HIS A 32 7.45 -9.29 27.00
CA HIS A 32 6.10 -8.69 27.10
C HIS A 32 6.06 -7.18 26.76
N GLY A 33 7.08 -6.67 26.05
CA GLY A 33 7.15 -5.26 25.66
C GLY A 33 6.05 -4.82 24.68
N PHE A 34 5.88 -3.51 24.56
CA PHE A 34 4.84 -2.88 23.73
C PHE A 34 4.91 -3.30 22.24
N ALA A 35 6.11 -3.61 21.73
CA ALA A 35 6.30 -4.15 20.39
C ALA A 35 5.45 -5.42 20.14
N ARG A 36 5.33 -6.28 21.14
CA ARG A 36 4.53 -7.51 21.04
C ARG A 36 3.03 -7.21 20.97
N ASP A 37 2.55 -6.23 21.72
CA ASP A 37 1.15 -5.80 21.65
C ASP A 37 0.83 -5.25 20.27
N VAL A 38 1.71 -4.41 19.72
CA VAL A 38 1.59 -3.87 18.36
C VAL A 38 1.53 -4.99 17.33
N ALA A 39 2.44 -5.97 17.41
CA ALA A 39 2.45 -7.13 16.53
C ALA A 39 1.14 -7.95 16.62
N THR A 40 0.65 -8.19 17.84
CA THR A 40 -0.62 -8.90 18.06
C THR A 40 -1.80 -8.14 17.46
N VAL A 41 -1.93 -6.85 17.77
CA VAL A 41 -3.03 -6.01 17.27
C VAL A 41 -2.99 -5.90 15.75
N MET A 42 -1.79 -5.73 15.17
CA MET A 42 -1.61 -5.75 13.71
C MET A 42 -2.12 -7.04 13.10
N ARG A 43 -1.68 -8.22 13.56
CA ARG A 43 -2.17 -9.49 13.00
C ARG A 43 -3.68 -9.58 13.09
N THR A 44 -4.24 -9.36 14.29
CA THR A 44 -5.68 -9.54 14.51
C THR A 44 -6.51 -8.59 13.66
N LYS A 45 -6.19 -7.30 13.66
CA LYS A 45 -7.00 -6.28 12.96
C LYS A 45 -6.78 -6.29 11.45
N MET A 46 -5.54 -6.50 10.99
CA MET A 46 -5.25 -6.55 9.56
C MET A 46 -5.84 -7.83 8.93
N LEU A 47 -5.71 -8.99 9.58
CA LEU A 47 -6.34 -10.21 9.08
C LEU A 47 -7.86 -10.09 9.02
N ALA A 48 -8.49 -9.53 10.07
CA ALA A 48 -9.93 -9.27 10.06
C ALA A 48 -10.36 -8.34 8.91
N PHE A 49 -9.57 -7.29 8.64
CA PHE A 49 -9.82 -6.40 7.50
C PHE A 49 -9.68 -7.13 6.15
N GLY A 50 -8.67 -7.99 6.01
CA GLY A 50 -8.52 -8.86 4.86
C GLY A 50 -9.72 -9.79 4.68
N ASP A 51 -10.13 -10.48 5.74
CA ASP A 51 -11.25 -11.42 5.72
C ASP A 51 -12.57 -10.74 5.32
N ALA A 52 -12.84 -9.55 5.83
CA ALA A 52 -14.00 -8.75 5.43
C ALA A 52 -13.95 -8.39 3.94
N TYR A 53 -12.77 -7.95 3.44
CA TYR A 53 -12.58 -7.56 2.05
C TYR A 53 -12.71 -8.74 1.06
N PHE A 54 -12.04 -9.87 1.33
CA PHE A 54 -12.09 -11.04 0.45
C PHE A 54 -13.41 -11.82 0.61
N GLY A 55 -13.99 -11.87 1.81
CA GLY A 55 -15.28 -12.51 2.08
C GLY A 55 -16.44 -11.82 1.37
N ALA A 56 -16.54 -10.49 1.44
CA ALA A 56 -17.61 -9.74 0.79
C ALA A 56 -17.59 -9.86 -0.75
N ARG A 57 -16.44 -10.15 -1.35
CA ARG A 57 -16.30 -10.37 -2.80
C ARG A 57 -16.87 -11.73 -3.23
N ARG A 58 -16.75 -12.75 -2.38
CA ARG A 58 -17.33 -14.08 -2.61
C ARG A 58 -18.86 -14.04 -2.61
N GLU A 59 -19.45 -13.30 -1.68
CA GLU A 59 -20.92 -13.17 -1.58
C GLU A 59 -21.52 -12.42 -2.77
N ARG A 60 -20.86 -11.36 -3.27
CA ARG A 60 -21.32 -10.64 -4.47
C ARG A 60 -21.24 -11.48 -5.74
N GLY A 61 -20.21 -12.30 -5.89
CA GLY A 61 -20.11 -13.24 -7.02
C GLY A 61 -21.18 -14.34 -6.95
N GLY A 62 -21.50 -14.83 -5.74
CA GLY A 62 -22.52 -15.87 -5.54
C GLY A 62 -23.95 -15.41 -5.84
N ARG A 63 -24.36 -14.23 -5.38
CA ARG A 63 -25.75 -13.74 -5.59
C ARG A 63 -26.09 -13.44 -7.06
N ALA A 64 -25.13 -12.93 -7.84
CA ALA A 64 -25.32 -12.71 -9.27
C ALA A 64 -25.64 -14.01 -10.04
N ARG A 65 -25.22 -15.17 -9.51
CA ARG A 65 -25.44 -16.48 -10.10
C ARG A 65 -26.86 -17.03 -9.85
N GLU A 66 -27.48 -16.68 -8.73
CA GLU A 66 -28.83 -17.13 -8.38
C GLU A 66 -29.92 -16.34 -9.13
N ASP A 67 -29.72 -15.03 -9.32
CA ASP A 67 -30.67 -14.18 -10.05
C ASP A 67 -30.64 -14.43 -11.58
N GLY A 68 -29.50 -14.84 -12.13
CA GLY A 68 -29.36 -15.18 -13.55
C GLY A 68 -29.99 -16.53 -13.94
N ALA A 69 -30.11 -17.47 -13.01
CA ALA A 69 -30.67 -18.81 -13.29
C ALA A 69 -32.21 -18.84 -13.30
N ASN A 70 -32.88 -17.89 -12.65
CA ASN A 70 -34.34 -17.81 -12.58
C ASN A 70 -34.97 -16.82 -13.58
N GLY A 71 -34.19 -16.00 -14.28
CA GLY A 71 -34.70 -15.02 -15.25
C GLY A 71 -35.14 -15.58 -16.60
N ALA A 72 -34.94 -16.86 -16.88
CA ALA A 72 -35.22 -17.46 -18.19
C ALA A 72 -36.60 -18.15 -18.30
N ARG A 73 -37.48 -18.09 -17.29
CA ARG A 73 -38.78 -18.78 -17.31
C ARG A 73 -40.03 -17.90 -17.35
N ASP A 74 -39.93 -16.60 -17.12
CA ASP A 74 -41.12 -15.74 -16.95
C ASP A 74 -41.22 -14.58 -17.97
N ALA A 75 -40.78 -14.79 -19.21
CA ALA A 75 -40.94 -13.81 -20.31
C ALA A 75 -42.18 -14.07 -21.20
N ALA A 76 -43.31 -14.46 -20.59
CA ALA A 76 -44.59 -14.57 -21.30
C ALA A 76 -45.79 -14.32 -20.38
N ALA A 77 -46.09 -13.05 -20.09
CA ALA A 77 -47.41 -12.52 -19.75
C ALA A 77 -47.33 -10.98 -19.81
N GLU A 78 -47.83 -10.36 -20.90
CA GLU A 78 -49.08 -9.56 -20.92
C GLU A 78 -49.02 -8.36 -19.94
N ASP A 79 -48.76 -7.14 -20.40
CA ASP A 79 -49.70 -6.22 -21.08
C ASP A 79 -50.95 -5.93 -20.24
N ASP A 80 -50.95 -4.80 -19.53
CA ASP A 80 -52.04 -3.80 -19.55
C ASP A 80 -51.83 -2.70 -18.49
N GLY A 81 -51.95 -1.43 -18.94
CA GLY A 81 -52.88 -0.51 -18.29
C GLY A 81 -52.44 0.40 -17.14
N ALA A 82 -52.37 1.70 -17.47
CA ALA A 82 -53.04 2.81 -16.78
C ALA A 82 -52.31 3.64 -15.68
N GLU A 83 -51.95 4.86 -16.13
CA GLU A 83 -52.32 6.17 -15.58
C GLU A 83 -52.12 6.52 -14.09
N GLY A 84 -51.20 7.46 -13.87
CA GLY A 84 -51.55 8.78 -13.34
C GLY A 84 -51.53 8.99 -11.82
N ARG A 85 -50.54 9.76 -11.32
CA ARG A 85 -50.82 10.86 -10.37
C ARG A 85 -49.66 11.84 -10.24
N MET A 86 -49.93 13.09 -10.62
CA MET A 86 -49.11 14.25 -10.28
C MET A 86 -49.41 14.68 -8.84
N THR A 87 -48.37 14.97 -8.05
CA THR A 87 -48.48 15.92 -6.93
C THR A 87 -47.25 16.82 -6.90
N ALA A 88 -47.54 18.12 -6.93
CA ALA A 88 -46.62 19.24 -6.88
C ALA A 88 -46.34 19.71 -5.44
N GLY A 89 -45.30 20.55 -5.29
CA GLY A 89 -44.98 21.37 -4.10
C GLY A 89 -43.48 21.32 -3.80
N ALA A 90 -42.65 22.28 -4.24
CA ALA A 90 -42.42 23.62 -3.65
C ALA A 90 -41.78 23.50 -2.23
N ASP A 91 -40.72 24.18 -1.80
CA ASP A 91 -40.11 25.43 -2.23
C ASP A 91 -38.80 25.71 -1.45
N GLU A 92 -37.96 26.55 -2.03
CA GLU A 92 -37.01 27.55 -1.47
C GLU A 92 -35.92 27.25 -0.40
N GLY A 93 -34.69 27.71 -0.71
CA GLY A 93 -33.57 27.83 0.23
C GLY A 93 -32.22 28.20 -0.39
N THR A 94 -32.05 29.49 -0.69
CA THR A 94 -31.02 30.17 -1.50
C THR A 94 -29.63 30.37 -0.82
N SER A 95 -28.62 30.69 -1.64
CA SER A 95 -27.41 31.52 -1.40
C SER A 95 -26.05 30.81 -1.28
N GLU A 96 -24.90 31.36 -1.70
CA GLU A 96 -24.45 32.25 -2.80
C GLU A 96 -22.91 32.17 -2.80
N GLY A 97 -22.25 32.38 -3.96
CA GLY A 97 -20.83 32.80 -4.03
C GLY A 97 -19.79 31.80 -4.60
N GLN A 98 -18.87 32.13 -5.51
CA GLN A 98 -18.83 32.88 -6.78
C GLN A 98 -17.39 32.72 -7.36
N THR A 99 -17.29 32.38 -8.65
CA THR A 99 -16.22 32.64 -9.67
C THR A 99 -14.76 32.18 -9.49
N ARG A 100 -14.24 31.41 -10.48
CA ARG A 100 -13.46 31.89 -11.66
C ARG A 100 -13.04 30.72 -12.58
N GLU A 101 -13.45 30.71 -13.86
CA GLU A 101 -12.66 31.09 -15.07
C GLU A 101 -11.41 30.21 -15.29
N GLY A 102 -11.20 29.47 -16.40
CA GLY A 102 -11.85 29.40 -17.71
C GLY A 102 -11.04 28.52 -18.70
N SER A 103 -11.52 28.45 -19.93
CA SER A 103 -10.88 27.96 -21.17
C SER A 103 -11.01 26.47 -21.58
N THR A 104 -12.13 26.19 -22.26
CA THR A 104 -12.18 25.28 -23.44
C THR A 104 -11.68 26.02 -24.69
N PRO A 105 -11.25 25.38 -25.81
CA PRO A 105 -12.24 24.94 -26.81
C PRO A 105 -11.86 23.78 -27.79
N ILE A 106 -12.92 23.21 -28.38
CA ILE A 106 -13.07 22.65 -29.75
C ILE A 106 -12.73 21.16 -30.04
N LYS A 107 -13.83 20.41 -30.12
CA LYS A 107 -14.26 19.39 -31.12
C LYS A 107 -13.33 19.09 -32.30
N ARG A 108 -13.14 17.79 -32.57
CA ARG A 108 -13.33 17.22 -33.92
C ARG A 108 -13.81 15.77 -33.86
N ARG A 109 -14.97 15.57 -34.50
CA ARG A 109 -15.68 14.33 -34.77
C ARG A 109 -15.06 13.69 -36.03
N LYS A 110 -14.80 12.37 -36.02
CA LYS A 110 -14.76 11.58 -37.26
C LYS A 110 -15.28 10.16 -37.00
N THR A 111 -16.43 9.90 -37.59
CA THR A 111 -17.13 8.62 -37.76
C THR A 111 -16.56 7.87 -38.96
N THR A 112 -16.44 6.53 -38.87
CA THR A 112 -16.92 5.48 -39.82
C THR A 112 -16.16 4.18 -39.57
N GLY A 113 -16.85 3.11 -39.14
CA GLY A 113 -16.98 1.88 -39.92
C GLY A 113 -16.19 0.76 -39.20
N GLU A 114 -16.58 -0.51 -39.14
CA GLU A 114 -17.62 -1.31 -39.78
C GLU A 114 -18.08 -2.36 -38.78
N SER A 115 -19.35 -2.76 -38.90
CA SER A 115 -20.00 -3.78 -38.10
C SER A 115 -19.64 -5.15 -38.68
N GLU A 116 -18.79 -5.91 -37.99
CA GLU A 116 -18.61 -7.35 -38.23
C GLU A 116 -19.40 -8.11 -37.16
N VAL A 117 -20.50 -8.71 -37.58
CA VAL A 117 -21.32 -9.61 -36.75
C VAL A 117 -20.59 -10.94 -36.69
N THR A 118 -19.80 -11.14 -35.63
CA THR A 118 -19.31 -12.46 -35.24
C THR A 118 -20.35 -13.08 -34.31
N ALA A 119 -20.87 -14.25 -34.70
CA ALA A 119 -21.81 -15.02 -33.89
C ALA A 119 -21.18 -15.37 -32.53
N PRO A 120 -21.93 -15.29 -31.41
CA PRO A 120 -21.43 -15.71 -30.12
C PRO A 120 -21.31 -17.23 -30.14
N LEU A 121 -20.07 -17.71 -30.14
CA LEU A 121 -19.76 -19.07 -29.74
C LEU A 121 -19.80 -19.08 -28.21
N ASP A 122 -20.64 -19.95 -27.65
CA ASP A 122 -20.78 -20.16 -26.22
C ASP A 122 -19.42 -20.56 -25.60
N GLU A 123 -18.70 -19.58 -25.02
CA GLU A 123 -17.45 -19.73 -24.27
C GLU A 123 -17.71 -19.61 -22.75
N ASP A 124 -18.81 -20.18 -22.28
CA ASP A 124 -19.23 -20.06 -20.88
C ASP A 124 -18.73 -21.24 -20.03
N ASP A 125 -17.49 -21.19 -19.51
CA ASP A 125 -17.17 -21.66 -18.12
C ASP A 125 -15.69 -21.50 -17.70
N GLU A 126 -14.74 -21.23 -18.61
CA GLU A 126 -13.30 -21.30 -18.28
C GLU A 126 -12.74 -20.02 -17.61
N GLY A 127 -13.48 -18.91 -17.65
CA GLY A 127 -13.04 -17.61 -17.09
C GLY A 127 -13.19 -17.45 -15.56
N GLU A 128 -14.06 -18.25 -14.92
CA GLU A 128 -14.40 -18.07 -13.50
C GLU A 128 -13.35 -18.68 -12.55
N ILE A 129 -12.73 -19.80 -12.96
CA ILE A 129 -11.70 -20.51 -12.19
C ILE A 129 -10.44 -19.64 -12.03
N ALA A 130 -10.09 -18.86 -13.07
CA ALA A 130 -8.99 -17.92 -13.04
C ALA A 130 -9.24 -16.77 -12.03
N SER A 131 -10.49 -16.32 -11.86
CA SER A 131 -10.83 -15.22 -10.93
C SER A 131 -10.83 -15.66 -9.45
N ALA A 132 -11.31 -16.87 -9.14
CA ALA A 132 -11.27 -17.39 -7.77
C ALA A 132 -9.83 -17.70 -7.33
N SER A 133 -9.06 -18.37 -8.20
CA SER A 133 -7.65 -18.71 -7.97
C SER A 133 -6.80 -17.46 -7.74
N THR A 134 -7.01 -16.40 -8.55
CA THR A 134 -6.30 -15.13 -8.36
C THR A 134 -6.66 -14.45 -7.04
N SER A 135 -7.94 -14.49 -6.63
CA SER A 135 -8.38 -13.93 -5.34
C SER A 135 -7.77 -14.66 -4.13
N GLU A 136 -7.67 -15.99 -4.17
CA GLU A 136 -7.02 -16.77 -3.11
C GLU A 136 -5.52 -16.51 -3.05
N ALA A 137 -4.83 -16.48 -4.19
CA ALA A 137 -3.41 -16.16 -4.25
C ALA A 137 -3.14 -14.76 -3.68
N MET A 138 -3.99 -13.81 -4.04
CA MET A 138 -4.02 -12.46 -3.51
C MET A 138 -4.19 -12.45 -1.98
N ARG A 139 -5.14 -13.21 -1.42
CA ARG A 139 -5.34 -13.30 0.04
C ARG A 139 -4.11 -13.86 0.75
N ARG A 140 -3.52 -14.94 0.23
CA ARG A 140 -2.30 -15.55 0.80
C ARG A 140 -1.12 -14.58 0.80
N ALA A 141 -0.94 -13.83 -0.28
CA ALA A 141 0.12 -12.81 -0.34
C ALA A 141 -0.07 -11.74 0.74
N TYR A 142 -1.32 -11.29 0.97
CA TYR A 142 -1.63 -10.36 2.03
C TYR A 142 -1.35 -10.92 3.43
N GLU A 143 -1.77 -12.17 3.71
CA GLU A 143 -1.50 -12.83 4.99
C GLU A 143 0.01 -12.95 5.27
N GLN A 144 0.80 -13.27 4.24
CA GLN A 144 2.26 -13.30 4.34
C GLN A 144 2.85 -11.92 4.63
N ASP A 145 2.34 -10.85 4.01
CA ASP A 145 2.77 -9.49 4.30
C ASP A 145 2.42 -9.08 5.73
N VAL A 146 1.21 -9.42 6.22
CA VAL A 146 0.81 -9.17 7.62
C VAL A 146 1.78 -9.86 8.58
N GLU A 147 2.10 -11.13 8.35
CA GLU A 147 3.03 -11.86 9.21
C GLU A 147 4.44 -11.25 9.15
N ARG A 148 4.90 -10.85 7.96
CA ARG A 148 6.19 -10.16 7.79
C ARG A 148 6.25 -8.83 8.54
N ILE A 149 5.17 -8.04 8.51
CA ILE A 149 5.07 -6.78 9.23
C ILE A 149 5.10 -7.04 10.74
N ALA A 150 4.20 -7.88 11.23
CA ALA A 150 4.04 -8.14 12.65
C ALA A 150 5.24 -8.85 13.29
N SER A 151 5.95 -9.69 12.54
CA SER A 151 7.16 -10.36 13.02
C SER A 151 8.41 -9.52 12.72
N THR A 152 8.81 -9.47 11.45
CA THR A 152 10.13 -9.01 11.02
C THR A 152 10.26 -7.49 11.15
N CYS A 153 9.26 -6.73 10.71
CA CYS A 153 9.36 -5.27 10.72
C CYS A 153 9.32 -4.71 12.15
N VAL A 154 8.40 -5.21 12.97
CA VAL A 154 8.34 -4.84 14.40
C VAL A 154 9.61 -5.28 15.13
N ALA A 155 10.11 -6.50 14.88
CA ALA A 155 11.32 -7.00 15.53
C ALA A 155 12.58 -6.22 15.14
N ALA A 156 12.67 -5.69 13.91
CA ALA A 156 13.80 -4.86 13.47
C ALA A 156 14.02 -3.62 14.36
N HIS A 157 13.04 -3.25 15.17
CA HIS A 157 13.15 -2.25 16.22
C HIS A 157 13.56 -2.87 17.57
N ASP A 158 14.83 -3.28 17.67
CA ASP A 158 15.35 -3.96 18.87
C ASP A 158 15.57 -3.05 20.09
N GLY A 159 15.94 -1.77 19.89
CA GLY A 159 16.25 -0.86 21.01
C GLY A 159 15.10 0.05 21.42
N ASP A 160 14.42 0.66 20.44
CA ASP A 160 13.47 1.74 20.64
C ASP A 160 12.32 1.65 19.66
N ALA A 161 11.17 2.18 20.06
CA ALA A 161 10.02 2.32 19.18
C ALA A 161 10.38 3.16 17.95
N PRO A 162 9.87 2.83 16.75
CA PRO A 162 10.03 3.70 15.59
C PRO A 162 9.46 5.09 15.87
N PHE A 163 10.07 6.15 15.34
CA PHE A 163 9.52 7.51 15.51
C PHE A 163 8.12 7.67 14.87
N THR A 164 7.74 6.78 13.94
CA THR A 164 6.38 6.71 13.37
C THR A 164 5.43 5.81 14.17
N ILE A 165 5.79 5.39 15.39
CA ILE A 165 5.01 4.41 16.17
C ILE A 165 3.55 4.83 16.34
N GLN A 166 3.28 6.12 16.54
CA GLN A 166 1.92 6.63 16.62
C GLN A 166 1.14 6.29 15.35
N ARG A 167 1.70 6.64 14.17
CA ARG A 167 1.05 6.40 12.88
C ARG A 167 0.86 4.92 12.60
N ILE A 168 1.83 4.10 13.01
CA ILE A 168 1.76 2.64 12.92
C ILE A 168 0.59 2.11 13.78
N CYS A 169 0.44 2.60 15.02
CA CYS A 169 -0.65 2.19 15.90
C CYS A 169 -2.03 2.63 15.38
N GLU A 170 -2.13 3.85 14.84
CA GLU A 170 -3.38 4.35 14.21
C GLU A 170 -3.84 3.43 13.08
N LEU A 171 -2.92 3.07 12.18
CA LEU A 171 -3.23 2.21 11.03
C LEU A 171 -3.56 0.77 11.44
N ALA A 172 -2.95 0.27 12.52
CA ALA A 172 -3.22 -1.07 13.04
C ALA A 172 -4.58 -1.16 13.73
N CYS A 173 -5.00 -0.14 14.48
CA CYS A 173 -6.27 -0.14 15.21
C CYS A 173 -7.48 0.01 14.28
N ASP A 174 -7.41 0.94 13.33
CA ASP A 174 -8.56 1.33 12.48
C ASP A 174 -8.21 1.27 10.98
N PRO A 175 -7.84 0.10 10.43
CA PRO A 175 -7.36 -0.02 9.05
C PRO A 175 -8.38 0.48 8.01
N GLU A 176 -9.66 0.19 8.24
CA GLU A 176 -10.79 0.54 7.36
C GLU A 176 -11.01 2.06 7.24
N ARG A 177 -10.60 2.83 8.26
CA ARG A 177 -10.76 4.28 8.26
C ARG A 177 -9.82 4.96 7.24
N TYR A 178 -8.67 4.36 6.98
CA TYR A 178 -7.61 4.97 6.17
C TYR A 178 -7.44 4.32 4.80
N TYR A 179 -7.81 3.04 4.66
CA TYR A 179 -7.60 2.29 3.43
C TYR A 179 -8.86 1.54 3.00
N THR A 180 -9.12 1.57 1.71
CA THR A 180 -10.24 0.82 1.09
C THR A 180 -9.87 -0.60 0.72
N THR A 181 -8.57 -0.93 0.65
CA THR A 181 -8.09 -2.26 0.29
C THR A 181 -6.95 -2.72 1.21
N PRO A 182 -6.90 -4.02 1.58
CA PRO A 182 -5.88 -4.57 2.47
C PRO A 182 -4.44 -4.42 1.91
N TYR A 183 -4.26 -4.52 0.60
CA TYR A 183 -2.95 -4.37 -0.05
C TYR A 183 -2.33 -2.98 0.11
N LYS A 184 -3.16 -1.93 0.00
CA LYS A 184 -2.68 -0.56 0.15
C LYS A 184 -2.23 -0.31 1.58
N LEU A 185 -2.95 -0.88 2.56
CA LEU A 185 -2.56 -0.85 3.96
C LEU A 185 -1.24 -1.58 4.20
N ALA A 186 -1.09 -2.83 3.74
CA ALA A 186 0.14 -3.60 3.92
C ALA A 186 1.35 -2.88 3.29
N THR A 187 1.19 -2.36 2.07
CA THR A 187 2.23 -1.59 1.39
C THR A 187 2.59 -0.32 2.16
N ALA A 188 1.60 0.40 2.69
CA ALA A 188 1.85 1.60 3.48
C ALA A 188 2.59 1.29 4.80
N MET A 189 2.22 0.21 5.48
CA MET A 189 2.93 -0.26 6.68
C MET A 189 4.39 -0.61 6.38
N LEU A 190 4.65 -1.39 5.32
CA LEU A 190 6.02 -1.72 4.91
C LEU A 190 6.83 -0.46 4.60
N LYS A 191 6.25 0.51 3.89
CA LYS A 191 6.89 1.80 3.60
C LYS A 191 7.18 2.59 4.87
N LEU A 192 6.25 2.64 5.83
CA LEU A 192 6.46 3.31 7.12
C LEU A 192 7.64 2.70 7.86
N PHE A 193 7.73 1.37 7.93
CA PHE A 193 8.85 0.69 8.56
C PHE A 193 10.18 0.92 7.83
N ALA A 194 10.19 0.92 6.49
CA ALA A 194 11.39 1.28 5.72
C ALA A 194 11.90 2.68 6.03
N VAL A 195 11.01 3.68 5.96
CA VAL A 195 11.38 5.08 6.21
C VAL A 195 11.88 5.26 7.65
N THR A 196 11.37 4.48 8.60
CA THR A 196 11.90 4.54 9.98
C THR A 196 13.28 3.94 10.15
N GLN A 197 13.64 2.95 9.32
CA GLN A 197 14.96 2.32 9.39
C GLN A 197 16.07 3.21 8.82
N THR A 198 15.75 4.11 7.89
CA THR A 198 16.74 4.98 7.26
C THR A 198 17.26 6.11 8.14
N VAL A 199 16.61 6.39 9.28
CA VAL A 199 16.89 7.62 10.03
C VAL A 199 17.94 7.43 11.13
N ASP A 200 18.04 6.30 11.84
CA ASP A 200 18.99 6.20 12.98
C ASP A 200 19.29 4.75 13.44
N ARG A 201 20.00 3.92 12.67
CA ARG A 201 20.59 2.69 13.26
C ARG A 201 22.00 2.33 12.74
N PRO A 202 23.04 2.47 13.58
CA PRO A 202 24.33 1.82 13.35
C PRO A 202 24.25 0.34 13.75
N GLY A 203 23.81 -0.53 12.84
CA GLY A 203 23.72 -1.97 13.08
C GLY A 203 22.56 -2.61 12.30
N GLY A 204 22.76 -2.72 10.99
CA GLY A 204 21.70 -2.97 10.01
C GLY A 204 21.16 -4.40 9.99
N VAL A 205 19.90 -4.55 10.40
CA VAL A 205 18.98 -5.49 9.76
C VAL A 205 18.08 -4.65 8.87
N SER A 206 18.44 -4.52 7.59
CA SER A 206 17.55 -3.87 6.62
C SER A 206 16.39 -4.81 6.32
N VAL A 207 15.17 -4.37 6.57
CA VAL A 207 14.00 -5.12 6.12
C VAL A 207 13.89 -4.91 4.62
N PRO A 208 13.99 -5.97 3.80
CA PRO A 208 13.74 -5.83 2.38
C PRO A 208 12.27 -5.47 2.20
N VAL A 209 11.98 -4.20 1.97
CA VAL A 209 10.68 -3.78 1.49
C VAL A 209 10.57 -4.33 0.08
N ALA A 210 9.70 -5.33 -0.08
CA ALA A 210 9.21 -5.71 -1.40
C ALA A 210 8.37 -4.52 -1.89
N SER A 211 9.06 -3.53 -2.46
CA SER A 211 8.46 -2.46 -3.22
C SER A 211 7.60 -3.13 -4.29
N ASN A 212 6.28 -3.06 -4.17
CA ASN A 212 5.39 -3.33 -5.29
C ASN A 212 5.43 -2.23 -6.38
N ASP A 213 6.50 -1.42 -6.39
CA ASP A 213 6.99 -0.61 -7.52
C ASP A 213 8.43 -0.98 -7.93
N GLU A 214 8.94 -2.10 -7.42
CA GLU A 214 10.06 -2.80 -8.03
C GLU A 214 9.59 -4.21 -8.29
N LYS A 215 8.79 -4.28 -9.35
CA LYS A 215 8.94 -5.33 -10.34
C LYS A 215 10.42 -5.70 -10.48
N VAL A 216 10.89 -6.63 -9.66
CA VAL A 216 11.70 -7.74 -10.17
C VAL A 216 10.74 -8.59 -11.01
N ILE A 217 10.21 -7.99 -12.08
CA ILE A 217 10.23 -8.70 -13.33
C ILE A 217 11.72 -9.00 -13.46
N VAL A 218 12.10 -10.25 -13.69
CA VAL A 218 13.26 -10.45 -14.57
C VAL A 218 12.87 -9.71 -15.83
N GLU A 219 13.11 -8.40 -15.89
CA GLU A 219 12.57 -7.50 -16.91
C GLU A 219 12.96 -8.19 -18.20
N LYS A 220 11.97 -8.81 -18.86
CA LYS A 220 12.24 -9.52 -20.11
C LYS A 220 12.74 -8.41 -20.98
N LYS A 221 14.07 -8.39 -21.15
CA LYS A 221 14.83 -7.31 -21.75
C LYS A 221 14.05 -6.90 -22.97
N THR A 222 13.41 -5.74 -22.91
CA THR A 222 12.51 -5.38 -24.00
C THR A 222 13.37 -5.26 -25.26
N LYS A 223 12.84 -5.57 -26.44
CA LYS A 223 13.61 -5.42 -27.69
C LYS A 223 14.21 -4.02 -27.84
N ALA A 224 13.57 -3.01 -27.24
CA ALA A 224 14.09 -1.65 -27.12
C ALA A 224 15.36 -1.58 -26.24
N MET A 225 15.33 -2.16 -25.03
CA MET A 225 16.51 -2.23 -24.15
C MET A 225 17.66 -3.04 -24.74
N GLU A 226 17.38 -4.09 -25.52
CA GLU A 226 18.42 -4.86 -26.23
C GLU A 226 19.07 -4.07 -27.36
N ARG A 227 18.31 -3.22 -28.06
CA ARG A 227 18.85 -2.32 -29.09
C ARG A 227 19.71 -1.22 -28.46
N ASP A 228 19.23 -0.64 -27.37
CA ASP A 228 19.93 0.38 -26.58
C ASP A 228 21.27 -0.12 -26.02
N ALA A 229 21.35 -1.39 -25.63
CA ALA A 229 22.58 -2.01 -25.13
C ALA A 229 23.63 -2.26 -26.23
N ARG A 230 23.24 -2.20 -27.51
CA ARG A 230 24.14 -2.36 -28.66
C ARG A 230 24.49 -1.04 -29.33
N ASP A 231 23.89 0.07 -28.91
CA ASP A 231 24.16 1.39 -29.45
C ASP A 231 25.35 2.02 -28.69
N PRO A 232 26.50 2.25 -29.36
CA PRO A 232 27.67 2.84 -28.73
C PRO A 232 27.39 4.25 -28.19
N ILE A 233 26.51 5.03 -28.84
CA ILE A 233 26.18 6.39 -28.41
C ILE A 233 25.36 6.35 -27.12
N ALA A 234 24.38 5.44 -27.03
CA ALA A 234 23.57 5.27 -25.84
C ALA A 234 24.40 4.78 -24.63
N MET A 235 25.40 3.93 -24.87
CA MET A 235 26.34 3.50 -23.83
C MET A 235 27.21 4.66 -23.33
N GLU A 236 27.74 5.48 -24.22
CA GLU A 236 28.53 6.67 -23.84
C GLU A 236 27.70 7.67 -23.03
N GLN A 237 26.45 7.92 -23.44
CA GLN A 237 25.54 8.80 -22.69
C GLN A 237 25.23 8.27 -21.29
N LYS A 238 24.97 6.96 -21.16
CA LYS A 238 24.74 6.33 -19.85
C LYS A 238 25.98 6.38 -18.97
N ALA A 239 27.16 6.14 -19.53
CA ALA A 239 28.42 6.24 -18.80
C ALA A 239 28.71 7.68 -18.36
N PHE A 240 28.46 8.67 -19.22
CA PHE A 240 28.61 10.08 -18.89
C PHE A 240 27.67 10.52 -17.76
N ILE A 241 26.39 10.14 -17.84
CA ILE A 241 25.40 10.44 -16.81
C ILE A 241 25.83 9.79 -15.49
N ALA A 242 26.20 8.51 -15.49
CA ALA A 242 26.68 7.82 -14.30
C ALA A 242 27.90 8.52 -13.68
N ALA A 243 28.88 8.90 -14.50
CA ALA A 243 30.06 9.62 -14.03
C ALA A 243 29.73 11.02 -13.46
N ALA A 244 28.80 11.74 -14.08
CA ALA A 244 28.37 13.06 -13.63
C ALA A 244 27.70 13.00 -12.24
N PHE A 245 26.86 11.99 -11.99
CA PHE A 245 26.21 11.82 -10.70
C PHE A 245 27.13 11.21 -9.62
N GLN A 246 28.06 10.33 -10.01
CA GLN A 246 29.08 9.79 -9.11
C GLN A 246 29.95 10.90 -8.50
N LYS A 247 30.33 11.89 -9.32
CA LYS A 247 31.12 13.03 -8.88
C LYS A 247 30.39 13.88 -7.83
N VAL A 248 29.08 14.10 -8.01
CA VAL A 248 28.25 14.84 -7.04
C VAL A 248 28.16 14.11 -5.70
N THR A 249 28.04 12.78 -5.73
CA THR A 249 28.00 11.97 -4.50
C THR A 249 29.34 11.94 -3.78
N ASP A 250 30.46 11.88 -4.52
CA ASP A 250 31.80 11.86 -3.93
C ASP A 250 32.15 13.24 -3.33
N ASP A 251 31.81 14.33 -4.00
CA ASP A 251 31.99 15.70 -3.51
C ASP A 251 31.12 15.96 -2.26
N ALA A 252 29.87 15.48 -2.23
CA ALA A 252 29.00 15.59 -1.06
C ALA A 252 29.51 14.78 0.14
N LYS A 253 30.12 13.62 -0.12
CA LYS A 253 30.72 12.76 0.92
C LYS A 253 31.97 13.41 1.54
N ALA A 254 32.82 14.04 0.72
CA ALA A 254 34.02 14.72 1.20
C ALA A 254 33.71 15.91 2.14
N VAL A 255 32.68 16.71 1.81
CA VAL A 255 32.23 17.84 2.66
C VAL A 255 31.68 17.37 4.00
N TYR A 256 31.01 16.22 4.03
CA TYR A 256 30.46 15.63 5.24
C TYR A 256 31.54 15.09 6.19
N GLU A 257 32.57 14.42 5.64
CA GLU A 257 33.69 13.88 6.44
C GLU A 257 34.55 15.00 7.08
N ASP A 258 34.70 16.15 6.42
CA ASP A 258 35.46 17.30 6.95
C ASP A 258 34.71 18.09 8.04
N SER A 259 33.38 17.94 8.12
CA SER A 259 32.54 18.73 9.04
C SER A 259 32.25 18.05 10.39
N ILE A 260 32.49 16.74 10.53
CA ILE A 260 32.03 15.95 11.70
C ILE A 260 33.18 15.50 12.61
N LEU A 261 34.42 15.49 12.13
CA LEU A 261 35.56 15.12 12.97
C LEU A 261 36.03 16.34 13.78
N PRO A 262 35.94 16.32 15.13
CA PRO A 262 36.50 17.39 15.94
C PRO A 262 38.02 17.50 15.68
N PRO A 263 38.58 18.72 15.67
CA PRO A 263 39.99 18.93 15.37
C PRO A 263 40.85 18.06 16.28
N ARG A 264 41.73 17.26 15.65
CA ARG A 264 42.59 16.30 16.34
C ARG A 264 43.43 17.05 17.38
N PRO A 265 43.43 16.65 18.66
CA PRO A 265 44.23 17.33 19.67
C PRO A 265 45.71 17.28 19.30
N PRO A 266 46.49 18.34 19.57
CA PRO A 266 47.89 18.40 19.22
C PRO A 266 48.66 17.26 19.91
N SER A 267 49.49 16.57 19.13
CA SER A 267 50.32 15.47 19.64
C SER A 267 51.20 15.95 20.79
N PRO A 268 51.29 15.22 21.92
CA PRO A 268 52.10 15.63 23.05
C PRO A 268 53.56 15.74 22.65
N THR A 269 54.15 16.91 22.88
CA THR A 269 55.57 17.16 22.65
C THR A 269 56.36 16.28 23.62
N ARG A 270 57.10 15.28 23.10
CA ARG A 270 58.04 14.51 23.90
C ARG A 270 59.15 15.43 24.38
N VAL A 271 59.09 15.84 25.65
CA VAL A 271 60.23 16.45 26.33
C VAL A 271 61.18 15.30 26.69
N TYR A 272 62.33 15.23 26.01
CA TYR A 272 63.44 14.38 26.44
C TYR A 272 64.16 15.10 27.58
N THR A 273 64.11 14.53 28.77
CA THR A 273 64.94 14.90 29.93
C THR A 273 66.08 13.91 30.09
#